data_AF-A0A7H4MC30-F1
#
_entry.id   AF-A0A7H4MC30-F1
#
_cell.length_a   1.000
_cell.length_b   1.000
_cell.length_c   1.000
_cell.angle_alpha   90.00
_cell.angle_beta   90.00
_cell.angle_gamma   90.00
#
_symmetry.space_group_name_H-M   'P 1'
#
loop_
_entity.id
_entity.type
_entity.pdbx_description
1 polymer ?
#
loop_
_entity_poly.entity_id
_entity_poly.type
_entity_poly.pdbx_seq_one_letter_code
_entity_poly.pdbx_strand_id
1 'polypeptide(L)'
;MDHPGGGRLSAMGLLMLLVVVAGIFVAHRTRFGNQVYAIGGNATSANLMGISTRSATIRIYMLSTGLATLAGIVFSIYTQAGYALAGVGVELDAIASVVIGGTLLSGGVGTVLGTLFGVAIQGLIQTYINFDGTLSSWWTKIAIGILLFYLYRAAAWADGAVGKSAECGGDAGERSGESLTGNSLPARREGRAGIRRPGML
;
A
#
# COMPACT_ATOMS: atom_id res chain seq x y z
N MET A 1 49.84 -7.89 -6.95
CA MET A 1 49.04 -8.72 -6.02
C MET A 1 47.67 -8.07 -5.75
N ASP A 2 47.07 -7.42 -6.75
CA ASP A 2 45.84 -7.81 -7.45
C ASP A 2 45.01 -8.93 -6.81
N HIS A 3 43.97 -8.53 -6.08
CA HIS A 3 42.71 -9.27 -6.05
C HIS A 3 41.74 -8.58 -7.03
N PRO A 4 41.56 -9.11 -8.25
CA PRO A 4 40.58 -8.62 -9.21
C PRO A 4 39.21 -9.24 -8.90
N GLY A 5 38.20 -8.41 -8.65
CA GLY A 5 36.79 -8.81 -8.60
C GLY A 5 36.32 -9.36 -7.24
N GLY A 6 35.27 -8.75 -6.66
CA GLY A 6 34.52 -9.42 -5.59
C GLY A 6 33.63 -8.57 -4.68
N GLY A 7 33.92 -7.28 -4.44
CA GLY A 7 33.26 -6.54 -3.35
C GLY A 7 32.26 -5.45 -3.74
N ARG A 8 32.43 -4.80 -4.90
CA ARG A 8 31.69 -3.56 -5.22
C ARG A 8 30.25 -3.81 -5.67
N LEU A 9 30.01 -4.93 -6.35
CA LEU A 9 28.68 -5.36 -6.79
C LEU A 9 27.83 -5.86 -5.61
N SER A 10 28.48 -6.37 -4.55
CA SER A 10 27.78 -6.82 -3.34
C SER A 10 27.50 -5.69 -2.36
N ALA A 11 28.37 -4.68 -2.21
CA ALA A 11 28.15 -3.62 -1.20
C ALA A 11 26.80 -2.89 -1.37
N MET A 12 26.43 -2.54 -2.61
CA MET A 12 25.14 -1.88 -2.87
C MET A 12 23.96 -2.85 -2.80
N GLY A 13 24.13 -4.09 -3.26
CA GLY A 13 23.13 -5.14 -3.11
C GLY A 13 22.87 -5.50 -1.63
N LEU A 14 23.92 -5.54 -0.81
CA LEU A 14 23.86 -5.80 0.63
C LEU A 14 23.16 -4.65 1.36
N LEU A 15 23.48 -3.41 0.99
CA LEU A 15 22.79 -2.23 1.52
C LEU A 15 21.30 -2.28 1.16
N MET A 16 20.96 -2.57 -0.10
CA MET A 16 19.57 -2.73 -0.54
C MET A 16 18.86 -3.83 0.26
N LEU A 17 19.49 -4.98 0.44
CA LEU A 17 18.95 -6.10 1.22
C LEU A 17 18.75 -5.71 2.70
N LEU A 18 19.70 -4.96 3.29
CA LEU A 18 19.61 -4.45 4.65
C LEU A 18 18.42 -3.48 4.80
N VAL A 19 18.25 -2.53 3.87
CA VAL A 19 17.12 -1.60 3.88
C VAL A 19 15.79 -2.34 3.74
N VAL A 20 15.72 -3.35 2.87
CA VAL A 20 14.52 -4.19 2.69
C VAL A 20 14.21 -4.96 3.97
N VAL A 21 15.20 -5.59 4.61
CA VAL A 21 15.02 -6.32 5.87
C VAL A 21 14.57 -5.37 6.99
N ALA A 22 15.17 -4.18 7.08
CA ALA A 22 14.73 -3.15 8.03
C ALA A 22 13.28 -2.72 7.74
N GLY A 23 12.91 -2.52 6.48
CA GLY A 23 11.56 -2.19 6.05
C GLY A 23 10.55 -3.29 6.39
N ILE A 24 10.89 -4.57 6.16
CA ILE A 24 10.06 -5.72 6.53
C ILE A 24 9.89 -5.79 8.05
N PHE A 25 10.96 -5.57 8.81
CA PHE A 25 10.91 -5.59 10.26
C PHE A 25 10.03 -4.47 10.81
N VAL A 26 10.17 -3.25 10.27
CA VAL A 26 9.32 -2.12 10.63
C VAL A 26 7.87 -2.41 10.24
N ALA A 27 7.60 -2.95 9.05
CA ALA A 27 6.25 -3.21 8.57
C ALA A 27 5.54 -4.34 9.34
N HIS A 28 6.20 -5.48 9.57
CA HIS A 28 5.57 -6.67 10.17
C HIS A 28 5.66 -6.71 11.69
N ARG A 29 6.73 -6.18 12.28
CA ARG A 29 7.01 -6.37 13.71
C ARG A 29 6.63 -5.17 14.57
N THR A 30 6.35 -4.01 13.98
CA THR A 30 6.01 -2.81 14.73
C THR A 30 4.52 -2.49 14.65
N ARG A 31 3.98 -1.93 15.74
CA ARG A 31 2.61 -1.37 15.79
C ARG A 31 2.40 -0.28 14.75
N PHE A 32 3.48 0.36 14.29
CA PHE A 32 3.46 1.39 13.27
C PHE A 32 2.98 0.83 11.92
N GLY A 33 3.47 -0.33 11.47
CA GLY A 33 3.02 -0.95 10.21
C GLY A 33 1.50 -1.17 10.18
N ASN A 34 0.95 -1.84 11.19
CA ASN A 34 -0.50 -2.05 11.31
C ASN A 34 -1.30 -0.73 11.37
N GLN A 35 -0.74 0.29 12.02
CA GLN A 35 -1.36 1.62 12.07
C GLN A 35 -1.41 2.28 10.69
N VAL A 36 -0.37 2.12 9.87
CA VAL A 36 -0.30 2.62 8.49
C VAL A 36 -1.32 1.91 7.59
N TYR A 37 -1.42 0.57 7.65
CA TYR A 37 -2.42 -0.17 6.87
C TYR A 37 -3.85 0.19 7.24
N ALA A 38 -4.14 0.36 8.53
CA ALA A 38 -5.47 0.76 8.99
C ALA A 38 -5.88 2.16 8.48
N ILE A 39 -4.95 3.12 8.47
CA ILE A 39 -5.20 4.48 7.94
C ILE A 39 -5.36 4.46 6.42
N GLY A 40 -4.63 3.59 5.72
CA GLY A 40 -4.68 3.46 4.27
C GLY A 40 -6.01 2.96 3.71
N GLY A 41 -6.80 2.21 4.50
CA GLY A 41 -8.15 1.78 4.09
C GLY A 41 -9.20 2.89 4.25
N ASN A 42 -9.35 3.42 5.48
CA ASN A 42 -10.22 4.56 5.74
C ASN A 42 -9.73 5.35 6.96
N ALA A 43 -9.25 6.57 6.73
CA ALA A 43 -8.73 7.44 7.79
C ALA A 43 -9.78 7.82 8.84
N THR A 44 -11.06 7.95 8.43
CA THR A 44 -12.17 8.29 9.32
C THR A 44 -12.48 7.14 10.27
N SER A 45 -12.56 5.91 9.75
CA SER A 45 -12.75 4.70 10.56
C SER A 45 -11.57 4.43 11.50
N ALA A 46 -10.34 4.66 11.03
CA ALA A 46 -9.15 4.52 11.87
C ALA A 46 -9.18 5.50 13.07
N ASN A 47 -9.62 6.74 12.84
CA ASN A 47 -9.72 7.74 13.91
C ASN A 47 -10.75 7.34 14.98
N LEU A 48 -11.90 6.78 14.56
CA LEU A 48 -12.92 6.25 15.49
C LEU A 48 -12.41 5.06 16.31
N MET A 49 -11.42 4.30 15.82
CA MET A 49 -10.74 3.23 16.56
C MET A 49 -9.61 3.73 17.47
N GLY A 50 -9.50 5.04 17.69
CA GLY A 50 -8.49 5.64 18.58
C GLY A 50 -7.08 5.71 17.98
N ILE A 51 -6.92 5.45 16.68
CA ILE A 51 -5.64 5.61 15.98
C ILE A 51 -5.42 7.09 15.67
N SER A 52 -4.36 7.67 16.24
CA SER A 52 -3.96 9.05 15.94
C SER A 52 -3.39 9.16 14.52
N THR A 53 -4.25 9.44 13.54
CA THR A 53 -3.87 9.59 12.12
C THR A 53 -2.75 10.61 11.93
N ARG A 54 -2.83 11.76 12.61
CA ARG A 54 -1.82 12.84 12.54
C ARG A 54 -0.41 12.38 12.92
N SER A 55 -0.26 11.65 14.02
CA SER A 55 1.06 11.20 14.48
C SER A 55 1.64 10.12 13.57
N ALA A 56 0.79 9.22 13.08
CA ALA A 56 1.19 8.20 12.12
C ALA A 56 1.69 8.82 10.81
N THR A 57 0.96 9.79 10.24
CA THR A 57 1.37 10.50 9.02
C THR A 57 2.73 11.19 9.18
N ILE A 58 2.97 11.88 10.30
CA ILE A 58 4.27 12.52 10.57
C ILE A 58 5.41 11.48 10.57
N ARG A 59 5.21 10.34 11.24
CA ARG A 59 6.20 9.25 11.29
C ARG A 59 6.44 8.62 9.91
N ILE A 60 5.40 8.46 9.09
CA ILE A 60 5.51 7.99 7.70
C ILE A 60 6.40 8.93 6.89
N TYR A 61 6.13 10.23 6.93
CA TYR A 61 6.92 11.21 6.18
C TYR A 61 8.37 11.26 6.67
N MET A 62 8.60 11.22 7.98
CA MET A 62 9.96 11.17 8.55
C MET A 62 10.75 9.94 8.07
N LEU A 63 10.13 8.76 8.08
CA LEU A 63 10.76 7.54 7.58
C LEU A 63 11.03 7.63 6.07
N SER A 64 10.06 8.10 5.29
CA SER A 64 10.20 8.27 3.84
C SER A 64 11.36 9.20 3.48
N THR A 65 11.44 10.38 4.13
CA THR A 65 12.54 11.32 3.89
C THR A 65 13.89 10.72 4.31
N GLY A 66 13.96 10.00 5.44
CA GLY A 66 15.19 9.31 5.87
C GLY A 66 15.68 8.29 4.84
N LEU A 67 14.78 7.49 4.27
CA LEU A 67 15.10 6.55 3.20
C LEU A 67 15.50 7.26 1.90
N ALA A 68 14.80 8.34 1.54
CA ALA A 68 15.11 9.14 0.34
C ALA A 68 16.49 9.80 0.44
N THR A 69 16.86 10.34 1.61
CA THR A 69 18.20 10.89 1.84
C THR A 69 19.28 9.82 1.71
N LEU A 70 19.06 8.64 2.30
CA LEU A 70 20.00 7.52 2.19
C LEU A 70 20.15 7.05 0.74
N ALA A 71 19.05 6.92 0.00
CA ALA A 71 19.06 6.58 -1.42
C ALA A 71 19.83 7.61 -2.26
N GLY A 72 19.64 8.91 -1.99
CA GLY A 72 20.37 10.00 -2.66
C GLY A 72 21.88 9.97 -2.40
N ILE A 73 22.32 9.71 -1.15
CA ILE A 73 23.74 9.55 -0.80
C ILE A 73 24.36 8.38 -1.59
N VAL A 74 23.68 7.24 -1.60
CA VAL A 74 24.12 6.03 -2.32
C VAL A 74 24.19 6.28 -3.83
N PHE A 75 23.17 6.94 -4.38
CA PHE A 75 23.12 7.30 -5.79
C PHE A 75 24.27 8.23 -6.17
N SER A 76 24.59 9.23 -5.33
CA SER A 76 25.73 10.14 -5.54
C SER A 76 27.07 9.41 -5.55
N ILE A 77 27.28 8.48 -4.60
CA ILE A 77 28.48 7.63 -4.55
C ILE A 77 28.56 6.72 -5.77
N TYR A 78 27.43 6.21 -6.27
CA TYR A 78 27.37 5.35 -7.44
C TYR A 78 27.79 6.09 -8.72
N THR A 79 27.23 7.27 -8.96
CA THR A 79 27.49 8.03 -10.19
C THR A 79 28.88 8.67 -10.21
N GLN A 80 29.48 9.00 -9.05
CA GLN A 80 30.75 9.74 -8.91
C GLN A 80 30.85 11.08 -9.70
N ALA A 81 29.80 11.44 -10.44
CA ALA A 81 29.63 12.65 -11.22
C ALA A 81 28.20 13.17 -10.99
N GLY A 82 28.07 14.41 -10.54
CA GLY A 82 26.79 15.04 -10.22
C GLY A 82 26.01 15.44 -11.48
N TYR A 83 25.39 14.49 -12.17
CA TYR A 83 24.53 14.75 -13.31
C TYR A 83 23.06 14.59 -12.93
N ALA A 84 22.36 15.71 -12.74
CA ALA A 84 20.95 15.72 -12.30
C ALA A 84 20.00 15.02 -13.28
N LEU A 85 20.33 14.96 -14.57
CA LEU A 85 19.51 14.29 -15.58
C LEU A 85 19.42 12.77 -15.36
N ALA A 86 20.34 12.17 -14.61
CA ALA A 86 20.27 10.75 -14.23
C ALA A 86 19.14 10.45 -13.24
N GLY A 87 18.64 11.46 -12.51
CA GLY A 87 17.47 11.34 -11.64
C GLY A 87 16.14 11.54 -12.37
N VAL A 88 16.15 12.04 -13.62
CA VAL A 88 14.89 12.38 -14.31
C VAL A 88 14.13 11.10 -14.68
N GLY A 89 12.98 10.90 -14.03
CA GLY A 89 12.09 9.76 -14.28
C GLY A 89 12.31 8.59 -13.34
N VAL A 90 13.29 8.65 -12.43
CA VAL A 90 13.49 7.62 -11.40
C VAL A 90 12.34 7.60 -10.40
N GLU A 91 11.65 8.73 -10.21
CA GLU A 91 10.45 8.81 -9.39
C GLU A 91 9.33 7.99 -10.02
N LEU A 92 9.16 8.14 -11.34
CA LEU A 92 8.14 7.46 -12.10
C LEU A 92 8.43 5.96 -12.21
N ASP A 93 9.69 5.58 -12.37
CA ASP A 93 10.17 4.19 -12.37
C ASP A 93 10.04 3.54 -10.97
N ALA A 94 10.24 4.31 -9.90
CA ALA A 94 10.01 3.85 -8.53
C ALA A 94 8.51 3.60 -8.27
N ILE A 95 7.63 4.45 -8.78
CA ILE A 95 6.17 4.23 -8.69
C ILE A 95 5.74 3.04 -9.57
N ALA A 96 6.34 2.87 -10.75
CA ALA A 96 6.03 1.75 -11.62
C ALA A 96 6.39 0.40 -10.96
N SER A 97 7.63 0.24 -10.49
CA SER A 97 8.07 -0.99 -9.79
C SER A 97 7.20 -1.34 -8.59
N VAL A 98 6.83 -0.36 -7.76
CA VAL A 98 6.04 -0.62 -6.54
C VAL A 98 4.62 -1.10 -6.90
N VAL A 99 4.01 -0.50 -7.92
CA VAL A 99 2.67 -0.89 -8.42
C VAL A 99 2.70 -2.25 -9.12
N ILE A 100 3.74 -2.53 -9.93
CA ILE A 100 3.97 -3.87 -10.49
C ILE A 100 4.08 -4.92 -9.36
N GLY A 101 4.72 -4.53 -8.25
CA GLY A 101 4.81 -5.34 -7.03
C GLY A 101 3.50 -5.51 -6.25
N GLY A 102 2.40 -4.87 -6.66
CA GLY A 102 1.07 -5.06 -6.09
C GLY A 102 0.68 -4.09 -4.97
N THR A 103 1.32 -2.92 -4.85
CA THR A 103 0.84 -1.87 -3.93
C THR A 103 -0.21 -0.98 -4.60
N LEU A 104 -1.36 -0.80 -3.96
CA LEU A 104 -2.41 0.07 -4.48
C LEU A 104 -2.10 1.54 -4.18
N LEU A 105 -2.25 2.40 -5.20
CA LEU A 105 -2.12 3.86 -5.05
C LEU A 105 -3.24 4.47 -4.19
N SER A 106 -4.41 3.82 -4.18
CA SER A 106 -5.56 4.19 -3.34
C SER A 106 -5.33 3.88 -1.85
N GLY A 107 -4.31 3.08 -1.50
CA GLY A 107 -3.93 2.78 -0.13
C GLY A 107 -4.56 1.50 0.44
N GLY A 108 -4.13 1.13 1.65
CA GLY A 108 -4.74 0.07 2.46
C GLY A 108 -4.25 -1.36 2.20
N VAL A 109 -3.64 -1.64 1.05
CA VAL A 109 -3.17 -2.99 0.69
C VAL A 109 -1.84 -2.93 -0.07
N GLY A 110 -0.91 -3.82 0.30
CA GLY A 110 0.42 -3.96 -0.31
C GLY A 110 1.37 -4.69 0.63
N THR A 111 2.47 -5.25 0.13
CA THR A 111 3.51 -5.87 0.99
C THR A 111 4.90 -5.47 0.55
N VAL A 112 5.82 -5.29 1.50
CA VAL A 112 7.23 -4.97 1.21
C VAL A 112 7.87 -6.06 0.33
N LEU A 113 7.48 -7.32 0.52
CA LEU A 113 7.94 -8.42 -0.34
C LEU A 113 7.45 -8.29 -1.78
N GLY A 114 6.19 -7.92 -2.01
CA GLY A 114 5.68 -7.64 -3.35
C GLY A 114 6.48 -6.54 -4.05
N THR A 115 6.80 -5.46 -3.33
CA THR A 115 7.62 -4.36 -3.88
C THR A 115 9.04 -4.79 -4.24
N LEU A 116 9.64 -5.72 -3.47
CA LEU A 116 10.95 -6.28 -3.78
C LEU A 116 10.93 -7.04 -5.11
N PHE A 117 9.90 -7.86 -5.34
CA PHE A 117 9.71 -8.54 -6.62
C PHE A 117 9.48 -7.57 -7.78
N GLY A 118 8.69 -6.51 -7.57
CA GLY A 118 8.48 -5.46 -8.57
C GLY A 118 9.78 -4.77 -9.00
N VAL A 119 10.63 -4.37 -8.05
CA VAL A 119 11.95 -3.79 -8.33
C VAL A 119 12.88 -4.80 -9.01
N ALA A 120 12.85 -6.08 -8.62
CA ALA A 120 13.64 -7.13 -9.27
C ALA A 120 13.22 -7.35 -10.74
N ILE A 121 11.90 -7.33 -11.02
CA ILE A 121 11.36 -7.41 -12.39
C ILE A 121 11.82 -6.20 -13.20
N GLN A 122 11.72 -4.99 -12.65
CA GLN A 122 12.19 -3.78 -13.32
C GLN A 122 13.69 -3.82 -13.63
N GLY A 123 14.52 -4.29 -12.68
CA GLY A 123 15.95 -4.49 -12.90
C GLY A 123 16.26 -5.54 -13.98
N LEU A 124 15.46 -6.61 -14.04
CA LEU A 124 15.55 -7.62 -15.10
C LEU A 124 15.19 -7.02 -16.47
N ILE A 125 14.11 -6.24 -16.56
CA ILE A 125 13.70 -5.53 -17.78
C ILE A 125 14.80 -4.56 -18.24
N GLN A 126 15.36 -3.77 -17.33
CA GLN A 126 16.47 -2.87 -17.65
C GLN A 126 17.69 -3.64 -18.16
N THR A 127 17.98 -4.82 -17.59
CA THR A 127 19.07 -5.68 -18.06
C THR A 127 18.78 -6.18 -19.48
N TYR A 128 17.59 -6.73 -19.74
CA TYR A 128 17.20 -7.21 -21.08
C TYR A 128 17.26 -6.11 -22.15
N ILE A 129 16.69 -4.93 -21.89
CA ILE A 129 16.68 -3.81 -22.85
C ILE A 129 18.11 -3.35 -23.19
N ASN A 130 19.01 -3.32 -22.21
CA ASN A 130 20.41 -2.95 -22.44
C ASN A 130 21.18 -4.00 -23.25
N PHE A 131 20.78 -5.27 -23.21
CA PHE A 131 21.39 -6.35 -23.99
C PHE A 131 20.95 -6.37 -25.46
N ASP A 132 19.70 -5.96 -25.78
CA ASP A 132 19.18 -5.94 -27.17
C ASP A 132 19.67 -4.75 -28.03
N GLY A 133 20.33 -3.75 -27.43
CA GLY A 133 21.46 -3.08 -28.09
C GLY A 133 21.27 -2.38 -29.45
N THR A 134 20.19 -1.63 -29.72
CA THR A 134 20.17 -0.68 -30.85
C THR A 134 19.82 0.75 -30.41
N LEU A 135 20.86 1.52 -30.05
CA LEU A 135 20.98 2.99 -30.00
C LEU A 135 19.67 3.82 -29.90
N SER A 136 19.29 4.21 -28.69
CA SER A 136 19.02 5.60 -28.28
C SER A 136 18.38 5.64 -26.89
N SER A 137 18.98 6.39 -25.96
CA SER A 137 18.44 6.71 -24.63
C SER A 137 16.99 7.26 -24.66
N TRP A 138 16.50 7.68 -25.83
CA TRP A 138 15.14 8.17 -26.04
C TRP A 138 14.09 7.05 -26.06
N TRP A 139 14.40 5.88 -26.63
CA TRP A 139 13.46 4.75 -26.70
C TRP A 139 13.16 4.15 -25.32
N THR A 140 14.13 4.14 -24.41
CA THR A 140 13.93 3.69 -23.02
C THR A 140 12.89 4.52 -22.28
N LYS A 141 12.90 5.85 -22.47
CA LYS A 141 11.92 6.76 -21.85
C LYS A 141 10.51 6.57 -22.41
N ILE A 142 10.40 6.30 -23.71
CA ILE A 142 9.11 6.00 -24.37
C ILE A 142 8.56 4.66 -23.87
N ALA A 143 9.41 3.64 -23.73
CA ALA A 143 9.01 2.33 -23.21
C ALA A 143 8.50 2.41 -21.76
N ILE A 144 9.17 3.17 -20.89
CA ILE A 144 8.71 3.42 -19.50
C ILE A 144 7.35 4.13 -19.50
N GLY A 145 7.16 5.14 -20.35
CA GLY A 145 5.87 5.84 -20.48
C GLY A 145 4.72 4.94 -20.96
N ILE A 146 4.98 4.08 -21.95
CA ILE A 146 4.00 3.12 -22.47
C ILE A 146 3.68 2.04 -21.42
N LEU A 147 4.70 1.54 -20.72
CA LEU A 147 4.53 0.55 -19.65
C LEU A 147 3.63 1.10 -18.54
N LEU A 148 3.82 2.36 -18.15
CA LEU A 148 3.00 3.01 -17.12
C LEU A 148 1.58 3.30 -17.60
N PHE A 149 1.42 3.72 -18.86
CA PHE A 149 0.10 3.89 -19.46
C PHE A 149 -0.66 2.56 -19.52
N TYR A 150 0.03 1.48 -19.90
CA TYR A 150 -0.55 0.13 -19.93
C TYR A 150 -0.90 -0.36 -18.53
N LEU A 151 -0.04 -0.16 -17.53
CA LEU A 151 -0.32 -0.49 -16.13
C LEU A 151 -1.50 0.30 -15.58
N TYR A 152 -1.59 1.60 -15.83
CA TYR A 152 -2.73 2.42 -15.42
C TYR A 152 -4.02 1.97 -16.10
N ARG A 153 -3.97 1.62 -17.39
CA ARG A 153 -5.12 1.06 -18.11
C ARG A 153 -5.52 -0.33 -17.61
N ALA A 154 -4.56 -1.19 -17.30
CA ALA A 154 -4.80 -2.51 -16.75
C ALA A 154 -5.35 -2.45 -15.33
N ALA A 155 -4.81 -1.56 -14.47
CA ALA A 155 -5.34 -1.32 -13.12
C ALA A 155 -6.76 -0.75 -13.17
N ALA A 156 -7.01 0.24 -14.03
CA ALA A 156 -8.35 0.79 -14.25
C ALA A 156 -9.34 -0.25 -14.82
N TRP A 157 -8.84 -1.23 -15.59
CA TRP A 157 -9.66 -2.33 -16.10
C TRP A 157 -9.92 -3.39 -15.02
N ALA A 158 -8.97 -3.61 -14.11
CA ALA A 158 -9.10 -4.52 -12.96
C ALA A 158 -10.08 -3.98 -11.90
N ASP A 159 -10.16 -2.66 -11.72
CA ASP A 159 -11.19 -2.02 -10.87
C ASP A 159 -12.62 -2.32 -11.36
N GLY A 160 -12.80 -2.58 -12.67
CA GLY A 160 -14.06 -3.03 -13.25
C GLY A 160 -14.48 -4.44 -12.85
N ALA A 161 -13.55 -5.29 -12.40
CA ALA A 161 -13.83 -6.67 -11.95
C ALA A 161 -13.98 -6.78 -10.42
N VAL A 162 -13.26 -5.94 -9.67
CA VAL A 162 -13.25 -5.98 -8.19
C VAL A 162 -14.48 -5.30 -7.57
N GLY A 163 -15.05 -4.28 -8.22
CA GLY A 163 -16.24 -3.56 -7.74
C GLY A 163 -17.49 -4.44 -7.55
N LYS A 164 -17.58 -5.60 -8.21
CA LYS A 164 -18.76 -6.47 -8.12
C LYS A 164 -18.81 -7.34 -6.86
N SER A 165 -17.70 -7.47 -6.12
CA SER A 165 -17.64 -8.37 -4.95
C SER A 165 -17.88 -7.66 -3.61
N ALA A 166 -17.75 -6.33 -3.54
CA ALA A 166 -17.93 -5.59 -2.29
C ALA A 166 -19.40 -5.23 -2.00
N GLU A 167 -20.25 -5.06 -3.01
CA GLU A 167 -21.67 -4.70 -2.83
C GLU A 167 -22.54 -5.88 -2.34
N CYS A 168 -22.16 -7.14 -2.62
CA CYS A 168 -22.92 -8.31 -2.13
C CYS A 168 -22.70 -8.65 -0.65
N GLY A 169 -21.77 -8.00 0.05
CA GLY A 169 -21.46 -8.28 1.47
C GLY A 169 -22.19 -7.40 2.49
N GLY A 170 -22.74 -6.25 2.06
CA GLY A 170 -23.38 -5.27 2.96
C GLY A 170 -24.84 -5.56 3.28
N ASP A 171 -25.56 -6.28 2.42
CA ASP A 171 -27.01 -6.45 2.52
C ASP A 171 -27.45 -7.64 3.42
N ALA A 172 -26.51 -8.38 3.99
CA ALA A 172 -26.79 -9.54 4.86
C ALA A 172 -26.88 -9.18 6.35
N GLY A 173 -26.29 -8.05 6.77
CA GLY A 173 -26.26 -7.63 8.18
C GLY A 173 -27.53 -6.93 8.66
N GLU A 174 -28.22 -6.20 7.79
CA GLU A 174 -29.37 -5.37 8.16
C GLU A 174 -30.71 -6.14 8.20
N ARG A 175 -30.89 -7.16 7.34
CA ARG A 175 -32.14 -7.97 7.36
C ARG A 175 -32.29 -8.91 8.56
N SER A 176 -31.21 -9.21 9.28
CA SER A 176 -31.28 -10.07 10.48
C SER A 176 -31.72 -9.31 11.73
N GLY A 177 -31.65 -7.98 11.74
CA GLY A 177 -32.10 -7.14 12.87
C GLY A 177 -33.60 -6.83 12.83
N GLU A 178 -34.19 -6.73 11.63
CA GLU A 178 -35.62 -6.39 11.49
C GLU A 178 -36.54 -7.61 11.47
N SER A 179 -36.04 -8.80 11.11
CA SER A 179 -36.87 -10.02 11.06
C SER A 179 -37.20 -10.64 12.43
N LEU A 180 -36.60 -10.15 13.53
CA LEU A 180 -36.99 -10.55 14.90
C LEU A 180 -37.93 -9.53 15.58
N THR A 181 -38.24 -8.42 14.90
CA THR A 181 -39.23 -7.39 15.29
C THR A 181 -40.38 -7.40 14.26
N GLY A 182 -40.84 -8.58 13.87
CA GLY A 182 -41.85 -8.69 12.82
C GLY A 182 -42.58 -10.02 12.87
N ASN A 183 -43.59 -10.10 13.73
CA ASN A 183 -44.74 -11.00 13.61
C ASN A 183 -44.59 -12.46 14.12
N SER A 184 -44.69 -12.62 15.43
CA SER A 184 -45.64 -13.56 16.08
C SER A 184 -45.74 -13.13 17.55
N LEU A 185 -46.80 -12.46 17.99
CA LEU A 185 -48.03 -13.10 18.43
C LEU A 185 -49.20 -12.08 18.41
N PRO A 186 -50.35 -12.43 17.79
CA PRO A 186 -51.61 -11.79 18.12
C PRO A 186 -52.21 -12.43 19.39
N ALA A 187 -52.86 -11.59 20.21
CA ALA A 187 -53.83 -11.97 21.23
C ALA A 187 -53.35 -12.70 22.51
N ARG A 188 -53.19 -11.92 23.59
CA ARG A 188 -53.80 -12.30 24.88
C ARG A 188 -54.33 -11.05 25.60
N ARG A 189 -55.59 -10.73 25.33
CA ARG A 189 -56.42 -9.98 26.27
C ARG A 189 -56.56 -10.85 27.52
N GLU A 190 -56.00 -10.42 28.64
CA GLU A 190 -56.50 -10.84 29.95
C GLU A 190 -56.45 -9.62 30.85
N GLY A 191 -57.64 -9.23 31.31
CA GLY A 191 -57.81 -8.09 32.19
C GLY A 191 -57.22 -8.39 33.56
N ARG A 192 -56.44 -7.44 34.06
CA ARG A 192 -56.23 -7.22 35.49
C ARG A 192 -56.71 -5.81 35.75
N ALA A 193 -58.00 -5.66 36.02
CA ALA A 193 -58.53 -5.72 37.38
C ALA A 193 -57.77 -4.76 38.31
N GLY A 194 -58.27 -3.52 38.30
CA GLY A 194 -58.46 -2.69 39.49
C GLY A 194 -57.32 -2.61 40.51
N ILE A 195 -56.54 -1.55 40.42
CA ILE A 195 -55.96 -0.90 41.60
C ILE A 195 -56.49 0.53 41.62
N ARG A 196 -57.77 0.68 42.02
CA ARG A 196 -58.24 1.93 42.63
C ARG A 196 -57.58 1.98 44.01
N ARG A 197 -56.66 2.93 44.22
CA ARG A 197 -56.28 3.35 45.56
C ARG A 197 -57.43 4.23 46.09
N PRO A 198 -58.15 3.86 47.16
CA PRO A 198 -58.94 4.84 47.89
C PRO A 198 -57.98 5.77 48.61
N GLY A 199 -58.24 7.07 48.49
CA GLY A 199 -57.65 8.07 49.36
C GLY A 199 -57.96 7.74 50.81
N MET A 200 -56.94 7.82 51.65
CA MET A 200 -57.06 7.95 53.09
C MET A 200 -56.18 9.12 53.49
N LEU A 201 -56.88 10.15 53.96
CA LEU A 201 -56.49 11.16 54.96
C LEU A 201 -55.44 12.19 54.55
#